data_AF-A0A356R3U1-F1
#
_entry.id   AF-A0A356R3U1-F1
#
_cell.length_a   1.000
_cell.length_b   1.000
_cell.length_c   1.000
_cell.angle_alpha   90.00
_cell.angle_beta   90.00
_cell.angle_gamma   90.00
#
_symmetry.space_group_name_H-M   'P 1'
#
loop_
_entity.id
_entity.type
_entity.pdbx_description
1 polymer ?
#
loop_
_entity_poly.entity_id
_entity_poly.type
_entity_poly.pdbx_seq_one_letter_code
_entity_poly.pdbx_strand_id
1 'polypeptide(L)'
;PFQRLALPIEKMAPSQDPMFAGLGQAMRVGTDLLAALIVGGFLGWLIDSYVLDTTPWGVAIGLVLGLIAGVRNAYRAAQRWKQ
;
A
#
# COMPACT_ATOMS: atom_id res chain seq x y z
N PRO A 1 1.74 -11.93 53.25
CA PRO A 1 3.05 -12.46 52.76
C PRO A 1 3.04 -13.10 51.35
N PHE A 2 1.90 -13.22 50.63
CA PHE A 2 1.83 -13.89 49.32
C PHE A 2 1.51 -12.97 48.11
N GLN A 3 1.34 -11.66 48.29
CA GLN A 3 1.02 -10.73 47.19
C GLN A 3 2.21 -10.35 46.28
N ARG A 4 3.43 -10.87 46.54
CA ARG A 4 4.63 -10.59 45.72
C ARG A 4 4.92 -11.61 44.62
N LEU A 5 4.03 -12.60 44.42
CA LEU A 5 4.20 -13.68 43.45
C LEU A 5 3.32 -13.55 42.19
N ALA A 6 2.67 -12.40 42.00
CA ALA A 6 2.31 -11.98 40.66
C ALA A 6 3.62 -11.48 40.02
N LEU A 7 4.42 -12.42 39.48
CA LEU A 7 5.43 -12.04 38.51
C LEU A 7 4.69 -11.16 37.51
N PRO A 8 5.10 -9.89 37.30
CA PRO A 8 4.66 -9.20 36.13
C PRO A 8 5.07 -10.16 35.01
N ILE A 9 4.09 -10.80 34.36
CA ILE A 9 4.29 -11.28 33.01
C ILE A 9 4.52 -9.97 32.28
N GLU A 10 5.77 -9.52 32.34
CA GLU A 10 6.33 -8.40 31.63
C GLU A 10 6.02 -8.79 30.21
N LYS A 11 4.92 -8.22 29.72
CA LYS A 11 4.37 -8.54 28.42
C LYS A 11 5.56 -8.35 27.51
N MET A 12 6.14 -9.47 27.05
CA MET A 12 7.15 -9.46 26.01
C MET A 12 6.38 -8.97 24.80
N ALA A 13 6.25 -7.65 24.73
CA ALA A 13 5.73 -6.96 23.59
C ALA A 13 6.55 -7.53 22.43
N PRO A 14 5.92 -8.03 21.37
CA PRO A 14 6.65 -8.55 20.23
C PRO A 14 7.65 -7.48 19.86
N SER A 15 8.95 -7.79 19.98
CA SER A 15 10.02 -6.91 19.58
C SER A 15 9.85 -6.74 18.08
N GLN A 16 9.11 -5.71 17.69
CA GLN A 16 8.96 -5.33 16.30
C GLN A 16 10.33 -4.83 15.90
N ASP A 17 11.18 -5.73 15.40
CA ASP A 17 12.49 -5.31 14.95
C ASP A 17 12.25 -4.22 13.91
N PRO A 18 12.93 -3.07 14.03
CA PRO A 18 12.70 -1.92 13.14
C PRO A 18 12.88 -2.31 11.67
N MET A 19 13.65 -3.37 11.40
CA MET A 19 13.80 -3.98 10.09
C MET A 19 12.50 -4.64 9.57
N PHE A 20 11.80 -5.44 10.40
CA PHE A 20 10.53 -6.07 10.03
C PHE A 20 9.39 -5.04 9.88
N ALA A 21 9.36 -4.01 10.73
CA ALA A 21 8.44 -2.88 10.57
C ALA A 21 8.71 -2.09 9.28
N GLY A 22 9.99 -1.85 8.97
CA GLY A 22 10.49 -1.31 7.69
C GLY A 22 9.97 -2.06 6.47
N LEU A 23 10.20 -3.37 6.47
CA LEU A 23 9.79 -4.28 5.39
C LEU A 23 8.27 -4.36 5.23
N GLY A 24 7.52 -4.50 6.33
CA GLY A 24 6.05 -4.59 6.28
C GLY A 24 5.42 -3.36 5.64
N GLN A 25 5.96 -2.18 5.91
CA GLN A 25 5.49 -0.95 5.28
C GLN A 25 5.87 -0.86 3.80
N ALA A 26 7.10 -1.21 3.44
CA ALA A 26 7.54 -1.21 2.05
C ALA A 26 6.66 -2.15 1.20
N MET A 27 6.35 -3.33 1.72
CA MET A 27 5.45 -4.30 1.08
C MET A 27 4.03 -3.76 0.92
N ARG A 28 3.50 -3.08 1.93
CA ARG A 28 2.19 -2.44 1.85
C ARG A 28 2.15 -1.35 0.77
N VAL A 29 3.14 -0.47 0.77
CA VAL A 29 3.26 0.61 -0.22
C VAL A 29 3.40 0.05 -1.64
N GLY A 30 4.22 -0.99 -1.81
CA GLY A 30 4.36 -1.69 -3.09
C GLY A 30 3.06 -2.33 -3.56
N THR A 31 2.33 -2.98 -2.66
CA THR A 31 1.02 -3.59 -2.96
C THR A 31 -0.02 -2.53 -3.35
N ASP A 32 -0.07 -1.42 -2.63
CA ASP A 32 -0.98 -0.30 -2.92
C ASP A 32 -0.70 0.30 -4.31
N LEU A 33 0.58 0.44 -4.69
CA LEU A 33 0.99 0.90 -6.01
C LEU A 33 0.58 -0.10 -7.10
N LEU A 34 0.86 -1.38 -6.89
CA LEU A 34 0.54 -2.44 -7.83
C LEU A 34 -0.98 -2.55 -8.04
N ALA A 35 -1.76 -2.49 -6.96
CA ALA A 35 -3.21 -2.49 -7.02
C ALA A 35 -3.75 -1.28 -7.82
N ALA A 36 -3.20 -0.09 -7.59
CA ALA A 36 -3.61 1.11 -8.33
C ALA A 36 -3.29 1.02 -9.83
N LEU A 37 -2.14 0.42 -10.20
CA LEU A 37 -1.77 0.17 -11.59
C LEU A 37 -2.71 -0.84 -12.26
N ILE A 38 -3.01 -1.95 -11.58
CA ILE A 38 -3.94 -2.97 -12.10
C ILE A 38 -5.33 -2.35 -12.30
N VAL A 39 -5.84 -1.60 -11.33
CA VAL A 39 -7.13 -0.94 -11.42
C VAL A 39 -7.15 0.11 -12.53
N GLY A 40 -6.11 0.96 -12.62
CA GLY A 40 -6.00 1.99 -13.65
C GLY A 40 -5.88 1.41 -15.07
N GLY A 41 -5.08 0.36 -15.23
CA GLY A 41 -4.95 -0.36 -16.50
C GLY A 41 -6.24 -1.08 -16.89
N PHE A 42 -6.92 -1.72 -15.94
CA PHE A 42 -8.20 -2.38 -16.19
C PHE A 42 -9.30 -1.37 -16.55
N LEU A 43 -9.40 -0.23 -15.86
CA LEU A 43 -10.32 0.84 -16.22
C LEU A 43 -10.01 1.40 -17.61
N GLY A 44 -8.74 1.65 -17.90
CA GLY A 44 -8.29 2.16 -19.19
C GLY A 44 -8.61 1.20 -20.34
N TRP A 45 -8.47 -0.10 -20.10
CA TRP A 45 -8.82 -1.14 -21.05
C TRP A 45 -10.35 -1.24 -21.26
N LEU A 46 -11.12 -1.09 -20.19
CA LEU A 46 -12.58 -1.05 -20.27
C LEU A 46 -13.04 0.14 -21.14
N ILE A 47 -12.42 1.32 -20.94
CA ILE A 47 -12.72 2.53 -21.70
C ILE A 47 -12.32 2.35 -23.17
N ASP A 48 -11.14 1.81 -23.46
CA ASP A 48 -10.72 1.55 -24.85
C ASP A 48 -11.68 0.57 -25.54
N SER A 49 -12.10 -0.48 -24.85
CA SER A 49 -12.96 -1.53 -25.41
C SER A 49 -14.42 -1.09 -25.60
N TYR A 50 -14.95 -0.20 -24.76
CA TYR A 50 -16.36 0.22 -24.82
C TYR A 50 -16.60 1.56 -25.53
N VAL A 51 -15.63 2.49 -25.51
CA VAL A 51 -15.85 3.87 -25.94
C VAL A 51 -15.08 4.22 -27.21
N LEU A 52 -13.87 3.68 -27.37
CA LEU A 52 -12.95 4.16 -28.40
C LEU A 52 -12.77 3.19 -29.57
N ASP A 53 -13.00 1.88 -29.40
CA ASP A 53 -12.92 0.86 -30.46
C ASP A 53 -11.58 0.89 -31.27
N THR A 54 -10.58 1.62 -30.77
CA THR A 54 -9.31 1.95 -31.44
C THR A 54 -8.23 2.34 -30.42
N THR A 55 -6.97 2.02 -30.75
CA THR A 55 -5.66 2.37 -30.14
C THR A 55 -5.59 2.52 -28.61
N PRO A 56 -4.57 1.93 -27.92
CA PRO A 56 -4.55 1.74 -26.46
C PRO A 56 -4.29 3.02 -25.63
N TRP A 57 -4.93 4.13 -25.98
CA TRP A 57 -4.79 5.44 -25.34
C TRP A 57 -5.53 5.50 -24.02
N GLY A 58 -6.69 4.86 -23.90
CA GLY A 58 -7.43 4.72 -22.65
C GLY A 58 -6.62 3.92 -21.63
N VAL A 59 -5.98 2.83 -22.04
CA VAL A 59 -5.02 2.09 -21.20
C VAL A 59 -3.83 2.97 -20.81
N ALA A 60 -3.24 3.72 -21.75
CA ALA A 60 -2.10 4.59 -21.45
C ALA A 60 -2.45 5.67 -20.40
N ILE A 61 -3.58 6.36 -20.57
CA ILE A 61 -4.07 7.37 -19.62
C ILE A 61 -4.46 6.70 -18.29
N GLY A 62 -5.13 5.56 -18.35
CA GLY A 62 -5.52 4.77 -17.18
C GLY A 62 -4.32 4.32 -16.34
N LEU A 63 -3.23 3.90 -16.97
CA LEU A 63 -1.98 3.56 -16.30
C LEU A 63 -1.32 4.78 -15.66
N VAL A 64 -1.31 5.94 -16.34
CA VAL A 64 -0.78 7.19 -15.77
C VAL A 64 -1.59 7.62 -14.56
N LEU A 65 -2.92 7.58 -14.65
CA LEU A 65 -3.81 7.89 -13.52
C LEU A 65 -3.64 6.90 -12.36
N GLY A 66 -3.54 5.60 -12.67
CA GLY A 66 -3.25 4.55 -11.69
C GLY A 66 -1.92 4.77 -10.97
N LEU A 67 -0.87 5.16 -11.72
CA LEU A 67 0.43 5.50 -11.16
C LEU A 67 0.36 6.74 -10.26
N ILE A 68 -0.31 7.81 -10.69
CA ILE A 68 -0.50 9.02 -9.88
C ILE A 68 -1.26 8.70 -8.59
N ALA A 69 -2.32 7.90 -8.67
CA ALA A 69 -3.11 7.47 -7.52
C ALA A 69 -2.28 6.62 -6.55
N GLY A 70 -1.51 5.66 -7.07
CA GLY A 70 -0.61 4.80 -6.30
C GLY A 70 0.49 5.59 -5.60
N VAL A 71 1.18 6.49 -6.31
CA VAL A 71 2.21 7.37 -5.74
C VAL A 71 1.61 8.30 -4.68
N ARG A 72 0.41 8.84 -4.91
CA ARG A 72 -0.30 9.66 -3.90
C ARG A 72 -0.65 8.87 -2.65
N ASN A 73 -0.94 7.57 -2.76
CA ASN A 73 -1.19 6.72 -1.61
C ASN A 73 0.11 6.38 -0.86
N ALA A 74 1.18 6.04 -1.60
CA ALA A 74 2.52 5.83 -1.07
C ALA A 74 3.05 7.04 -0.30
N TYR A 75 2.88 8.24 -0.86
CA TYR A 75 3.29 9.50 -0.21
C TYR A 75 2.55 9.72 1.11
N ARG A 76 1.24 9.44 1.16
CA ARG A 76 0.45 9.50 2.41
C ARG A 76 0.93 8.46 3.42
N ALA A 77 1.32 7.27 2.97
CA ALA A 77 1.87 6.23 3.85
C ALA A 77 3.24 6.64 4.42
N ALA A 78 4.08 7.31 3.64
CA ALA A 78 5.38 7.83 4.06
C ALA A 78 5.26 9.02 5.03
N GLN A 79 4.28 9.92 4.82
CA GLN A 79 4.02 11.05 5.71
C GLN A 79 3.68 10.62 7.15
N ARG A 80 3.02 9.48 7.33
CA ARG A 80 2.69 8.91 8.64
C ARG A 80 3.90 8.49 9.47
N TRP A 81 5.08 8.38 8.86
CA TRP A 81 6.32 7.93 9.53
C TRP A 81 7.18 9.09 10.04
N LYS A 82 6.88 10.33 9.62
CA LYS A 82 7.65 11.52 9.96
C LYS A 82 7.14 12.24 11.22
N GLN A 83 6.15 11.66 11.92
CA GLN A 83 5.67 12.08 13.25
C GLN A 83 5.91 10.96 14.25
#